data_AF-A0AAX2TLL6-F1
#
_entry.id   AF-A0AAX2TLL6-F1
#
_cell.length_a   1.000
_cell.length_b   1.000
_cell.length_c   1.000
_cell.angle_alpha   90.00
_cell.angle_beta   90.00
_cell.angle_gamma   90.00
#
_symmetry.space_group_name_H-M   'P 1'
#
loop_
_entity.id
_entity.type
_entity.pdbx_description
1 polymer ?
#
loop_
_entity_poly.entity_id
_entity_poly.type
_entity_poly.pdbx_seq_one_letter_code
_entity_poly.pdbx_strand_id
1 'polypeptide(L)'
;MALMRGFDPAACMEAIVRDRLTVFVGLPLMYQAILDHPRRKEFDLSHLRTCLYTMAPMGRPLLERAIKELCPNFVLTSGQTEMYPATTMSRPEVQLNRFGNYWGESLFVNETAIMDDAGNLLPPGEIGELVHRGPNVMMGYYKDPQSTED
;
A
#
# COMPACT_ATOMS: atom_id res chain seq x y z
N MET A 1 -16.57 -6.62 -7.83
CA MET A 1 -16.18 -5.54 -6.89
C MET A 1 -17.23 -5.52 -5.79
N ALA A 2 -16.82 -5.55 -4.52
CA ALA A 2 -17.73 -5.46 -3.38
C ALA A 2 -17.50 -4.11 -2.68
N LEU A 3 -18.58 -3.39 -2.40
CA LEU A 3 -18.56 -2.16 -1.61
C LEU A 3 -19.27 -2.42 -0.30
N MET A 4 -18.58 -2.20 0.82
CA MET A 4 -19.10 -2.42 2.16
C MET A 4 -19.24 -1.07 2.87
N ARG A 5 -20.31 -0.91 3.66
CA ARG A 5 -20.55 0.34 4.43
C ARG A 5 -19.50 0.61 5.50
N GLY A 6 -18.84 -0.44 5.97
CA GLY A 6 -17.78 -0.40 6.95
C GLY A 6 -17.02 -1.72 6.95
N PHE A 7 -15.91 -1.76 7.67
CA PHE A 7 -15.13 -2.98 7.83
C PHE A 7 -15.69 -3.83 8.97
N ASP A 8 -16.08 -5.05 8.61
CA ASP A 8 -16.32 -6.15 9.54
C ASP A 8 -15.57 -7.38 8.98
N PRO A 9 -14.69 -8.03 9.76
CA PRO A 9 -13.84 -9.11 9.25
C PRO A 9 -14.63 -10.33 8.79
N ALA A 10 -15.73 -10.70 9.47
CA ALA A 10 -16.54 -11.84 9.09
C ALA A 10 -17.29 -11.57 7.78
N ALA A 11 -17.99 -10.44 7.68
CA ALA A 11 -18.70 -10.02 6.47
C ALA A 11 -17.73 -9.81 5.28
N CYS A 12 -16.50 -9.36 5.55
CA CYS A 12 -15.47 -9.22 4.52
C CYS A 12 -15.02 -10.58 3.98
N MET A 13 -14.71 -11.55 4.85
CA MET A 13 -14.37 -12.92 4.43
C MET A 13 -15.54 -13.60 3.71
N GLU A 14 -16.78 -13.43 4.20
CA GLU A 14 -17.98 -13.92 3.53
C GLU A 14 -18.14 -13.35 2.12
N ALA A 15 -17.90 -12.05 1.93
CA ALA A 15 -17.95 -11.42 0.62
C ALA A 15 -16.84 -11.92 -0.32
N ILE A 16 -15.62 -12.10 0.20
CA ILE A 16 -14.50 -12.65 -0.58
C ILE A 16 -14.85 -14.05 -1.12
N VAL A 17 -15.39 -14.93 -0.26
CA VAL A 17 -15.78 -16.29 -0.65
C VAL A 17 -16.97 -16.27 -1.62
N ARG A 18 -18.06 -15.60 -1.24
CA ARG A 18 -19.32 -15.56 -2.01
C ARG A 18 -19.10 -15.02 -3.42
N ASP A 19 -18.37 -13.91 -3.53
CA ASP A 19 -18.18 -13.20 -4.80
C ASP A 19 -16.88 -13.60 -5.51
N ARG A 20 -16.13 -14.57 -4.94
CA ARG A 20 -14.83 -15.04 -5.44
C ARG A 20 -13.87 -13.90 -5.76
N LEU A 21 -13.77 -12.95 -4.84
CA LEU A 21 -12.93 -11.77 -5.02
C LEU A 21 -11.46 -12.19 -5.15
N THR A 22 -10.76 -11.60 -6.12
CA THR A 22 -9.35 -11.92 -6.39
C THR A 22 -8.38 -10.90 -5.82
N VAL A 23 -8.85 -9.68 -5.54
CA VAL A 23 -8.03 -8.60 -4.97
C VAL A 23 -8.69 -8.12 -3.70
N PHE A 24 -7.90 -8.00 -2.64
CA PHE A 24 -8.31 -7.38 -1.39
C PHE A 24 -7.37 -6.22 -1.05
N VAL A 25 -7.94 -5.05 -0.81
CA VAL A 25 -7.23 -3.84 -0.40
C VAL A 25 -7.61 -3.56 1.05
N GLY A 26 -6.62 -3.45 1.94
CA GLY A 26 -6.87 -3.22 3.35
C GLY A 26 -5.71 -2.56 4.08
N LEU A 27 -5.98 -1.99 5.25
CA LEU A 27 -4.93 -1.51 6.15
C LEU A 27 -4.31 -2.69 6.92
N PRO A 28 -3.07 -2.56 7.44
CA PRO A 28 -2.46 -3.62 8.26
C PRO A 28 -3.37 -4.14 9.38
N LEU A 29 -4.09 -3.25 10.07
CA LEU A 29 -5.05 -3.63 11.12
C LEU A 29 -6.22 -4.48 10.61
N MET A 30 -6.66 -4.29 9.35
CA MET A 30 -7.72 -5.11 8.75
C MET A 30 -7.23 -6.52 8.46
N TYR A 31 -5.98 -6.67 7.98
CA TYR A 31 -5.35 -7.98 7.82
C TYR A 31 -5.19 -8.71 9.15
N GLN A 32 -4.73 -8.00 10.19
CA GLN A 32 -4.65 -8.53 11.55
C GLN A 32 -6.02 -9.02 12.04
N ALA A 33 -7.06 -8.20 11.89
CA ALA A 33 -8.41 -8.55 12.31
C ALA A 33 -8.97 -9.78 11.57
N ILE A 34 -8.70 -9.92 10.26
CA ILE A 34 -9.08 -11.11 9.48
C ILE A 34 -8.35 -12.35 10.00
N LEU A 35 -7.04 -12.24 10.22
CA LEU A 35 -6.20 -13.35 10.68
C LEU A 35 -6.57 -13.80 12.10
N ASP A 36 -6.86 -12.86 13.00
CA ASP A 36 -7.20 -13.14 14.40
C ASP A 36 -8.67 -13.54 14.59
N HIS A 37 -9.50 -13.42 13.55
CA HIS A 37 -10.90 -13.75 13.66
C HIS A 37 -11.09 -15.23 14.04
N PRO A 38 -11.88 -15.56 15.09
CA PRO A 38 -12.05 -16.94 15.56
C PRO A 38 -12.54 -17.90 14.46
N ARG A 39 -13.36 -17.39 13.54
CA ARG A 39 -13.92 -18.14 12.41
C ARG A 39 -13.05 -18.12 11.15
N ARG A 40 -11.84 -17.54 11.18
CA ARG A 40 -10.96 -17.39 9.98
C ARG A 40 -10.84 -18.69 9.19
N LYS A 41 -10.66 -19.83 9.87
CA LYS A 41 -10.46 -21.14 9.26
C LYS A 41 -11.69 -21.70 8.53
N GLU A 42 -12.88 -21.12 8.73
CA GLU A 42 -14.11 -21.50 8.02
C GLU A 42 -14.15 -20.95 6.59
N PHE A 43 -13.30 -19.97 6.26
CA PHE A 43 -13.32 -19.28 4.98
C PHE A 43 -12.14 -19.70 4.09
N ASP A 44 -12.45 -20.25 2.92
CA ASP A 44 -11.45 -20.48 1.87
C ASP A 44 -11.20 -19.18 1.09
N LEU A 45 -10.09 -18.52 1.40
CA LEU A 45 -9.67 -17.28 0.76
C LEU A 45 -8.67 -17.51 -0.39
N SER A 46 -8.48 -18.76 -0.84
CA SER A 46 -7.50 -19.12 -1.88
C SER A 46 -7.75 -18.46 -3.25
N HIS A 47 -8.95 -17.90 -3.47
CA HIS A 47 -9.25 -17.10 -4.66
C HIS A 47 -8.53 -15.75 -4.70
N LEU A 48 -8.01 -15.26 -3.57
CA LEU A 48 -7.20 -14.05 -3.52
C LEU A 48 -5.88 -14.26 -4.28
N ARG A 49 -5.71 -13.53 -5.38
CA ARG A 49 -4.48 -13.49 -6.18
C ARG A 49 -3.55 -12.35 -5.78
N THR A 50 -4.07 -11.31 -5.11
CA THR A 50 -3.30 -10.14 -4.68
C THR A 50 -3.93 -9.51 -3.44
N CYS A 51 -3.09 -9.23 -2.44
CA CYS A 51 -3.46 -8.44 -1.28
C CYS A 51 -2.65 -7.13 -1.30
N LEU A 52 -3.31 -6.00 -1.14
CA LEU A 52 -2.68 -4.69 -1.17
C LEU A 52 -2.89 -3.97 0.16
N TYR A 53 -1.80 -3.47 0.75
CA TYR A 53 -1.84 -2.60 1.91
C TYR A 53 -1.20 -1.25 1.60
N THR A 54 -1.62 -0.24 2.35
CA THR A 54 -1.21 1.16 2.17
C THR A 54 -1.28 1.91 3.50
N MET A 55 -0.95 3.20 3.49
CA MET A 55 -0.88 4.14 4.62
C MET A 55 0.17 3.84 5.70
N ALA A 56 0.47 2.57 5.98
CA ALA A 56 1.44 2.18 6.99
C ALA A 56 2.17 0.89 6.61
N PRO A 57 3.46 0.74 7.01
CA PRO A 57 4.17 -0.51 6.85
C PRO A 57 3.54 -1.59 7.75
N MET A 58 3.54 -2.82 7.27
CA MET A 58 3.09 -3.98 8.03
C MET A 58 4.28 -4.59 8.78
N GLY A 59 4.13 -4.84 10.08
CA GLY A 59 5.17 -5.52 10.85
C GLY A 59 5.47 -6.92 10.28
N ARG A 60 6.76 -7.30 10.25
CA ARG A 60 7.22 -8.57 9.66
C ARG A 60 6.43 -9.81 10.14
N PRO A 61 6.13 -10.00 11.44
CA PRO A 61 5.38 -11.17 11.89
C PRO A 61 3.97 -11.25 11.30
N LEU A 62 3.29 -10.10 11.16
CA LEU A 62 1.96 -10.02 10.56
C LEU A 62 2.03 -10.30 9.06
N LEU A 63 3.00 -9.73 8.35
CA LEU A 63 3.18 -9.93 6.91
C LEU A 63 3.51 -11.38 6.56
N GLU A 64 4.42 -12.02 7.30
CA GLU A 64 4.74 -13.45 7.11
C GLU A 64 3.51 -14.35 7.30
N ARG A 65 2.72 -14.07 8.35
CA ARG A 65 1.48 -14.79 8.63
C ARG A 65 0.44 -14.56 7.54
N ALA A 66 0.28 -13.32 7.09
CA ALA A 66 -0.66 -12.95 6.03
C ALA A 66 -0.29 -13.60 4.69
N ILE A 67 1.00 -13.62 4.33
CA ILE A 67 1.51 -14.29 3.13
C ILE A 67 1.21 -15.79 3.16
N LYS A 68 1.43 -16.42 4.34
CA LYS A 68 1.21 -17.85 4.53
C LYS A 68 -0.27 -18.24 4.53
N GLU A 69 -1.11 -17.45 5.19
CA GLU A 69 -2.50 -17.81 5.47
C GLU A 69 -3.52 -17.21 4.49
N LEU A 70 -3.20 -16.10 3.79
CA LEU A 70 -4.16 -15.38 2.94
C LEU A 70 -3.79 -15.45 1.46
N CYS A 71 -2.60 -14.96 1.10
CA CYS A 71 -2.20 -14.81 -0.29
C CYS A 71 -0.69 -14.63 -0.38
N PRO A 72 0.05 -15.32 -1.26
CA PRO A 72 1.49 -15.11 -1.38
C PRO A 72 1.86 -13.74 -1.97
N ASN A 73 0.92 -13.06 -2.64
CA ASN A 73 1.18 -11.83 -3.39
C ASN A 73 0.72 -10.59 -2.61
N PHE A 74 1.54 -10.15 -1.65
CA PHE A 74 1.32 -8.90 -0.93
C PHE A 74 2.03 -7.72 -1.59
N VAL A 75 1.32 -6.59 -1.73
CA VAL A 75 1.81 -5.36 -2.33
C VAL A 75 1.65 -4.22 -1.32
N LEU A 76 2.71 -3.43 -1.13
CA LEU A 76 2.59 -2.13 -0.47
C LEU A 76 2.53 -1.07 -1.56
N THR A 77 1.54 -0.20 -1.51
CA THR A 77 1.56 1.04 -2.30
C THR A 77 1.65 2.23 -1.38
N SER A 78 2.56 3.14 -1.70
CA SER A 78 2.84 4.34 -0.92
C SER A 78 2.70 5.57 -1.80
N GLY A 79 2.25 6.67 -1.20
CA GLY A 79 2.02 7.91 -1.90
C GLY A 79 1.38 8.95 -0.99
N GLN A 80 0.88 10.00 -1.61
CA GLN A 80 0.30 11.17 -0.95
C GLN A 80 -0.94 11.62 -1.73
N THR A 81 -1.83 12.35 -1.08
CA THR A 81 -3.11 12.77 -1.70
C THR A 81 -2.85 13.69 -2.90
N GLU A 82 -1.79 14.47 -2.81
CA GLU A 82 -1.29 15.45 -3.77
C GLU A 82 -0.71 14.79 -5.03
N MET A 83 -0.54 13.45 -5.04
CA MET A 83 -0.07 12.71 -6.21
C MET A 83 -0.74 11.33 -6.34
N TYR A 84 -1.82 11.25 -7.13
CA TYR A 84 -2.77 10.12 -7.12
C TYR A 84 -2.65 9.21 -8.37
N PRO A 85 -2.57 7.87 -8.24
CA PRO A 85 -2.93 7.08 -7.06
C PRO A 85 -1.79 6.83 -6.08
N ALA A 86 -0.73 6.16 -6.52
CA ALA A 86 0.44 5.87 -5.71
C ALA A 86 1.70 6.36 -6.45
N THR A 87 2.74 6.62 -5.68
CA THR A 87 4.02 7.12 -6.19
C THR A 87 5.03 5.98 -6.27
N THR A 88 5.02 5.11 -5.25
CA THR A 88 5.92 3.97 -5.11
C THR A 88 5.17 2.68 -4.76
N MET A 89 5.79 1.54 -5.05
CA MET A 89 5.24 0.22 -4.79
C MET A 89 6.32 -0.78 -4.35
N SER A 90 6.08 -1.47 -3.22
CA SER A 90 6.83 -2.67 -2.86
C SER A 90 6.14 -3.89 -3.46
N ARG A 91 6.86 -4.58 -4.34
CA ARG A 91 6.36 -5.75 -5.06
C ARG A 91 6.38 -7.00 -4.18
N PRO A 92 5.56 -8.03 -4.49
CA PRO A 92 5.52 -9.25 -3.69
C PRO A 92 6.88 -9.91 -3.45
N GLU A 93 7.77 -9.87 -4.45
CA GLU A 93 9.07 -10.56 -4.44
C GLU A 93 10.05 -9.99 -3.41
N VAL A 94 9.84 -8.75 -2.96
CA VAL A 94 10.74 -8.04 -2.05
C VAL A 94 10.18 -7.87 -0.64
N GLN A 95 8.89 -8.18 -0.42
CA GLN A 95 8.18 -7.94 0.85
C GLN A 95 8.88 -8.55 2.08
N LEU A 96 9.47 -9.74 1.94
CA LEU A 96 10.16 -10.43 3.04
C LEU A 96 11.67 -10.16 3.09
N ASN A 97 12.22 -9.52 2.05
CA ASN A 97 13.65 -9.26 1.90
C ASN A 97 14.02 -7.80 2.21
N ARG A 98 13.06 -6.88 2.11
CA ARG A 98 13.23 -5.46 2.41
C ARG A 98 12.20 -5.04 3.44
N PHE A 99 12.65 -4.79 4.67
CA PHE A 99 11.81 -4.45 5.82
C PHE A 99 12.32 -3.17 6.51
N GLY A 100 11.48 -2.59 7.37
CA GLY A 100 11.74 -1.31 8.02
C GLY A 100 11.24 -0.15 7.17
N ASN A 101 12.08 0.86 6.96
CA ASN A 101 11.75 2.08 6.21
C ASN A 101 11.85 1.87 4.69
N TYR A 102 11.18 0.84 4.17
CA TYR A 102 11.13 0.55 2.74
C TYR A 102 9.71 0.73 2.20
N TRP A 103 9.50 1.78 1.40
CA TRP A 103 8.18 2.18 0.88
C TRP A 103 7.91 1.71 -0.56
N GLY A 104 8.92 1.12 -1.21
CA GLY A 104 8.82 0.59 -2.56
C GLY A 104 9.72 1.31 -3.57
N GLU A 105 9.55 0.94 -4.83
CA GLU A 105 10.22 1.54 -5.98
C GLU A 105 9.25 2.46 -6.73
N SER A 106 9.78 3.45 -7.46
CA SER A 106 8.97 4.38 -8.26
C SER A 106 8.05 3.62 -9.22
N LEU A 107 6.77 3.96 -9.24
CA LEU A 107 5.85 3.47 -10.27
C LEU A 107 6.20 4.09 -11.62
N PHE A 108 5.88 3.38 -12.72
CA PHE A 108 6.24 3.77 -14.08
C PHE A 108 5.81 5.19 -14.48
N VAL A 109 4.70 5.68 -13.92
CA VAL A 109 4.18 7.02 -14.22
C VAL A 109 4.89 8.14 -13.45
N ASN A 110 5.74 7.79 -12.48
CA ASN A 110 6.43 8.73 -11.60
C ASN A 110 7.94 8.62 -11.75
N GLU A 111 8.61 9.76 -11.67
CA GLU A 111 10.02 9.86 -11.32
C GLU A 111 10.12 10.16 -9.83
N THR A 112 10.96 9.40 -9.12
CA THR A 112 11.19 9.54 -7.69
C THR A 112 12.68 9.75 -7.46
N ALA A 113 13.03 10.75 -6.66
CA ALA A 113 14.41 11.07 -6.35
C ALA A 113 14.55 11.51 -4.89
N ILE A 114 15.80 11.69 -4.45
CA ILE A 114 16.14 12.29 -3.15
C ILE A 114 16.71 13.68 -3.43
N MET A 115 16.29 14.68 -2.67
CA MET A 115 16.68 16.08 -2.84
C MET A 115 17.26 16.66 -1.54
N ASP A 116 18.25 17.55 -1.64
CA ASP A 116 18.76 18.33 -0.50
C ASP A 116 17.99 19.65 -0.29
N ASP A 117 18.25 20.34 0.81
CA ASP A 117 17.62 21.63 1.16
C ASP A 117 17.91 22.75 0.14
N ALA A 118 18.89 22.58 -0.75
CA ALA A 118 19.24 23.53 -1.81
C ALA A 118 18.56 23.19 -3.15
N GLY A 119 17.73 22.14 -3.21
CA GLY A 119 17.01 21.73 -4.40
C GLY A 119 17.80 20.84 -5.36
N ASN A 120 18.96 20.33 -4.95
CA ASN A 120 19.78 19.44 -5.80
C ASN A 120 19.37 17.99 -5.60
N LEU A 121 19.27 17.24 -6.71
CA LEU A 121 19.05 15.80 -6.65
C LEU A 121 20.33 15.09 -6.18
N LEU A 122 20.17 14.20 -5.20
CA LEU A 122 21.25 13.47 -4.55
C LEU A 122 21.50 12.09 -5.20
N PRO A 123 22.74 11.58 -5.17
CA PRO A 123 23.07 10.25 -5.66
C PRO A 123 22.52 9.14 -4.75
N PRO A 124 22.45 7.88 -5.23
CA PRO A 124 21.98 6.76 -4.41
C PRO A 124 22.80 6.57 -3.12
N GLY A 125 22.10 6.40 -1.99
CA GLY A 125 22.71 6.17 -0.68
C GLY A 125 22.76 7.40 0.22
N GLU A 126 22.55 8.59 -0.33
CA GLU A 126 22.44 9.84 0.44
C GLU A 126 21.04 10.01 1.06
N ILE A 127 21.00 10.73 2.18
CA ILE A 127 19.77 11.03 2.94
C ILE A 127 19.30 12.44 2.58
N GLY A 128 18.02 12.58 2.25
CA GLY A 128 17.37 13.85 1.94
C GLY A 128 15.86 13.69 1.84
N GLU A 129 15.19 14.67 1.25
CA GLU A 129 13.74 14.67 1.03
C GLU A 129 13.35 13.76 -0.14
N LEU A 130 12.30 12.96 0.04
CA LEU A 130 11.73 12.14 -1.03
C LEU A 130 10.82 13.01 -1.91
N VAL A 131 11.25 13.27 -3.14
CA VAL A 131 10.51 14.10 -4.11
C VAL A 131 10.01 13.27 -5.27
N HIS A 132 8.91 13.73 -5.88
CA HIS A 132 8.32 13.07 -7.03
C HIS A 132 7.97 14.03 -8.16
N ARG A 133 7.97 13.52 -9.39
CA ARG A 133 7.47 14.20 -10.59
C ARG A 133 6.65 13.23 -11.42
N GLY A 134 5.46 13.63 -11.86
CA GLY A 134 4.62 12.81 -12.73
C GLY A 134 3.37 13.54 -13.20
N PRO A 135 2.69 13.02 -14.23
CA PRO A 135 1.45 13.61 -14.76
C PRO A 135 0.26 13.46 -13.81
N ASN A 136 0.44 12.74 -12.70
CA ASN A 136 -0.53 12.45 -11.66
C ASN A 136 -0.40 13.37 -10.43
N VAL A 137 0.46 14.39 -10.49
CA VAL A 137 0.48 15.47 -9.51
C VAL A 137 -0.84 16.24 -9.56
N MET A 138 -1.32 16.67 -8.39
CA MET A 138 -2.50 17.52 -8.30
C MET A 138 -2.32 18.83 -9.08
N MET A 139 -3.44 19.49 -9.39
CA MET A 139 -3.40 20.83 -10.00
C MET A 139 -3.02 21.94 -8.99
N GLY A 140 -3.05 21.64 -7.69
CA GLY A 140 -2.87 22.60 -6.60
C GLY A 140 -3.97 22.51 -5.56
N TYR A 141 -3.75 23.15 -4.42
CA TYR A 141 -4.75 23.27 -3.36
C TYR A 141 -5.87 24.23 -3.77
N TYR A 142 -7.10 23.88 -3.42
CA TYR A 142 -8.28 24.66 -3.80
C TYR A 142 -8.29 26.02 -3.11
N LYS A 143 -8.26 27.11 -3.91
CA LYS A 143 -8.21 28.51 -3.45
C LYS A 143 -6.97 28.85 -2.59
N ASP A 144 -5.90 28.08 -2.73
CA ASP A 144 -4.66 28.30 -2.01
C ASP A 144 -3.44 28.13 -2.95
N PRO A 145 -3.18 29.12 -3.82
CA PRO A 145 -2.03 29.08 -4.71
C PRO A 145 -0.71 29.18 -3.95
N GLN A 146 -0.68 29.80 -2.76
CA GLN A 146 0.54 29.92 -1.96
C GLN A 146 1.00 28.53 -1.50
N SER A 147 0.12 27.75 -0.85
CA SER A 147 0.44 26.37 -0.46
C SER A 147 0.70 25.43 -1.66
N THR A 148 0.35 25.85 -2.88
CA THR A 148 0.63 25.08 -4.11
C THR A 148 2.04 25.34 -4.64
N GLU A 149 2.57 26.54 -4.41
CA GLU A 149 3.89 26.99 -4.88
C GLU A 149 5.01 26.76 -3.85
N ASP A 150 4.66 26.75 -2.56
CA ASP A 150 5.55 26.41 -1.44
C ASP A 150 6.02 24.95 -1.50
#